data_AF-A0AA38VW17-F1
#
_entry.id   AF-A0AA38VW17-F1
#
_cell.length_a   1.000
_cell.length_b   1.000
_cell.length_c   1.000
_cell.angle_alpha   90.00
_cell.angle_beta   90.00
_cell.angle_gamma   90.00
#
_symmetry.space_group_name_H-M   'P 1'
#
loop_
_entity.id
_entity.type
_entity.pdbx_description
1 polymer ?
#
loop_
_entity_poly.entity_id
_entity_poly.type
_entity_poly.pdbx_seq_one_letter_code
_entity_poly.pdbx_strand_id
1 'polypeptide(L)'
;MLNLVLFVCLQEKEAKKEAFRKYLESSGVLDALTKVLVALYEQNDKPSSAVEFVQQKLGGPSLSEYEKLQAEMSDLQIRYNELLAVHQETCSQLEAIKNTQREASSKENVEGEHPTENL
;
A
#
# COMPACT_ATOMS: atom_id res chain seq x y z
N MET A 1 36.33 35.95 -27.62
CA MET A 1 35.60 34.67 -27.69
C MET A 1 35.58 33.94 -26.36
N LEU A 2 36.72 33.50 -25.80
CA LEU A 2 36.75 32.70 -24.57
C LEU A 2 36.08 33.35 -23.33
N ASN A 3 36.32 34.65 -23.08
CA ASN A 3 35.67 35.39 -21.99
C ASN A 3 34.16 35.56 -22.16
N LEU A 4 33.68 35.63 -23.41
CA LEU A 4 32.25 35.76 -23.70
C LEU A 4 31.52 34.43 -23.44
N VAL A 5 32.13 33.31 -23.82
CA VAL A 5 31.60 31.97 -23.53
C VAL A 5 31.56 31.72 -22.03
N LEU A 6 32.62 32.08 -21.29
CA LEU A 6 32.65 31.96 -19.83
C LEU A 6 31.56 32.80 -19.15
N PHE A 7 31.34 34.03 -19.63
CA PHE A 7 30.29 34.93 -19.13
C PHE A 7 28.88 34.36 -19.38
N VAL A 8 28.61 33.87 -20.59
CA VAL A 8 27.31 33.26 -20.94
C VAL A 8 27.04 32.00 -20.10
N CYS A 9 28.03 31.12 -19.94
CA CYS A 9 27.88 29.93 -19.09
C CYS A 9 27.65 30.28 -17.62
N LEU A 10 28.25 31.36 -17.11
CA LEU A 10 28.01 31.83 -15.75
C LEU A 10 26.59 32.38 -15.60
N GLN A 11 26.15 33.21 -16.56
CA GLN A 11 24.79 33.75 -16.58
C GLN A 11 23.74 32.62 -16.64
N GLU A 12 23.98 31.58 -17.43
CA GLU A 12 23.08 30.42 -17.51
C GLU A 12 23.02 29.64 -16.19
N LYS A 13 24.14 29.50 -15.49
CA LYS A 13 24.19 28.89 -14.14
C LYS A 13 23.40 29.71 -13.13
N GLU A 14 23.57 31.03 -13.13
CA GLU A 14 22.83 31.91 -12.22
C GLU A 14 21.34 31.95 -12.55
N ALA A 15 20.97 31.93 -13.83
CA ALA A 15 19.56 31.83 -14.25
C ALA A 15 18.90 30.54 -13.77
N LYS A 16 19.61 29.40 -13.83
CA LYS A 16 19.14 28.11 -13.32
C LYS A 16 18.95 28.14 -11.80
N LYS A 17 19.88 28.71 -11.05
CA LYS A 17 19.75 28.87 -9.59
C LYS A 17 18.57 29.76 -9.22
N GLU A 18 18.41 30.89 -9.92
CA GLU A 18 17.32 31.83 -9.67
C GLU A 18 15.96 31.21 -10.00
N ALA A 19 15.85 30.45 -11.09
CA ALA A 19 14.65 29.70 -11.43
C ALA A 19 14.29 28.68 -10.35
N PHE A 20 15.27 27.95 -9.80
CA PHE A 20 15.03 26.99 -8.71
C PHE A 20 14.59 27.70 -7.43
N ARG A 21 15.23 28.82 -7.08
CA ARG A 21 14.82 29.64 -5.93
C ARG A 21 13.38 30.11 -6.06
N LYS A 22 13.01 30.68 -7.22
CA LYS A 22 11.64 31.11 -7.52
C LYS A 22 10.66 29.96 -7.43
N TYR A 23 11.03 28.78 -7.91
CA TYR A 23 10.18 27.59 -7.80
C TYR A 23 9.91 27.22 -6.33
N LEU A 24 10.94 27.19 -5.47
CA LEU A 24 10.77 26.90 -4.03
C LEU A 24 9.92 27.96 -3.32
N GLU A 25 10.05 29.21 -3.73
CA GLU A 25 9.25 30.32 -3.22
C GLU A 25 7.79 30.21 -3.68
N SER A 26 7.55 30.04 -4.98
CA SER A 26 6.19 29.96 -5.56
C SER A 26 5.43 28.70 -5.16
N SER A 27 6.14 27.60 -4.89
CA SER A 27 5.54 26.34 -4.40
C SER A 27 5.28 26.35 -2.89
N GLY A 28 5.73 27.39 -2.18
CA GLY A 28 5.55 27.51 -0.73
C GLY A 28 6.49 26.62 0.10
N VAL A 29 7.47 25.93 -0.52
CA VAL A 29 8.43 25.07 0.19
C VAL A 29 9.25 25.88 1.19
N LEU A 30 9.69 27.09 0.82
CA LEU A 30 10.44 27.96 1.73
C LEU A 30 9.61 28.39 2.95
N ASP A 31 8.34 28.72 2.75
CA ASP A 31 7.43 29.12 3.82
C ASP A 31 7.15 27.94 4.77
N ALA A 32 6.88 26.74 4.22
CA ALA A 32 6.69 25.53 4.99
C ALA A 32 7.94 25.20 5.85
N LEU A 33 9.13 25.19 5.25
CA LEU A 33 10.37 24.94 5.98
C LEU A 33 10.62 25.98 7.06
N THR A 34 10.37 27.26 6.76
CA THR A 34 10.52 28.36 7.74
C THR A 34 9.59 28.16 8.92
N LYS A 35 8.31 27.86 8.70
CA LYS A 35 7.33 27.59 9.76
C LYS A 35 7.74 26.43 10.66
N VAL A 36 8.25 25.35 10.08
CA VAL A 36 8.72 24.19 10.86
C VAL A 36 9.95 24.55 11.70
N LEU A 37 10.90 25.30 11.14
CA LEU A 37 12.09 25.75 11.89
C LEU A 37 11.72 26.73 13.02
N VAL A 38 10.77 27.63 12.78
CA VAL A 38 10.21 28.52 13.82
C VAL A 38 9.55 27.69 14.92
N ALA A 39 8.70 26.72 14.57
CA ALA A 39 8.08 25.85 15.57
C ALA A 39 9.11 25.04 16.38
N LEU A 40 10.20 24.59 15.76
CA LEU A 40 11.31 23.93 16.44
C LEU A 40 12.07 24.90 17.37
N TYR A 41 12.24 26.15 16.96
CA TYR A 41 12.88 27.18 17.76
C TYR A 41 12.05 27.56 19.00
N GLU A 42 10.73 27.68 18.84
CA GLU A 42 9.78 28.06 19.91
C GLU A 42 9.49 26.93 20.91
N GLN A 43 9.86 25.69 20.62
CA GLN A 43 9.76 24.58 21.57
C GLN A 43 10.57 24.89 22.85
N ASN A 44 9.87 24.95 23.99
CA ASN A 44 10.44 25.15 25.33
C ASN A 44 11.39 24.00 25.70
N ASP A 45 10.95 22.75 25.50
CA ASP A 45 11.79 21.57 25.59
C ASP A 45 12.19 21.12 24.19
N LYS A 46 13.49 21.13 23.89
CA LYS A 46 13.97 20.69 22.58
C LYS A 46 13.70 19.19 22.40
N PRO A 47 13.12 18.77 21.27
CA PRO A 47 12.89 17.36 21.01
C PRO A 47 14.23 16.63 21.01
N SER A 48 14.22 15.39 21.51
CA SER A 48 15.39 14.49 21.50
C SER A 48 15.96 14.29 20.09
N SER A 49 15.09 14.30 19.07
CA SER A 49 15.45 14.28 17.67
C SER A 49 14.80 15.45 16.91
N ALA A 50 15.61 16.44 16.54
CA ALA A 50 15.16 17.55 15.70
C ALA A 50 14.74 17.07 14.30
N VAL A 51 15.37 16.02 13.78
CA VAL A 51 15.06 15.46 12.46
C VAL A 51 13.67 14.85 12.43
N GLU A 52 13.32 14.04 13.46
CA GLU A 52 11.98 13.45 13.56
C GLU A 52 10.90 14.52 13.71
N PHE A 53 11.15 15.56 14.51
CA PHE A 53 10.24 16.69 14.65
C PHE A 53 9.96 17.37 13.30
N VAL A 54 11.01 17.62 12.51
CA VAL A 54 10.88 18.23 11.18
C VAL A 54 10.10 17.30 10.23
N GLN A 55 10.42 16.01 10.22
CA GLN A 55 9.71 15.02 9.39
C GLN A 55 8.22 14.99 9.71
N GLN A 56 7.86 14.90 11.00
CA GLN A 56 6.46 14.90 11.44
C GLN A 56 5.75 16.21 11.06
N LYS A 57 6.39 17.37 11.27
CA LYS A 57 5.78 18.67 10.96
C LYS A 57 5.61 18.94 9.45
N LEU A 58 6.41 18.30 8.62
CA LEU A 58 6.26 18.34 7.15
C LEU A 58 5.31 17.26 6.61
N GLY A 59 4.69 16.45 7.47
CA GLY A 59 3.73 15.41 7.08
C GLY A 59 4.35 14.08 6.67
N GLY A 60 5.63 13.84 7.00
CA GLY A 60 6.24 12.53 6.87
C GLY A 60 5.74 11.58 7.96
N PRO A 61 5.51 10.29 7.66
CA PRO A 61 5.15 9.31 8.66
C PRO A 61 6.28 9.18 9.68
N SER A 62 5.92 9.12 10.96
CA SER A 62 6.88 8.79 12.02
C SER A 62 7.30 7.33 11.95
N LEU A 63 8.45 7.00 12.55
CA LEU A 63 8.93 5.62 12.62
C LEU A 63 7.89 4.69 13.25
N SER A 64 7.22 5.13 14.32
CA SER A 64 6.18 4.34 14.99
C SER A 64 4.96 4.11 14.09
N GLU A 65 4.53 5.12 13.32
CA GLU A 65 3.43 4.95 12.36
C GLU A 65 3.81 3.99 11.22
N TYR A 66 5.06 4.06 10.75
CA TYR A 66 5.58 3.15 9.74
C TYR A 66 5.62 1.70 10.25
N GLU A 67 6.16 1.48 11.45
CA GLU A 67 6.20 0.16 12.10
C GLU A 67 4.80 -0.40 12.32
N LYS A 68 3.87 0.43 12.79
CA LYS A 68 2.47 0.03 12.97
C LYS A 68 1.83 -0.39 11.64
N LEU A 69 2.02 0.41 10.59
CA LEU A 69 1.49 0.11 9.27
C LEU A 69 2.09 -1.20 8.70
N GLN A 70 3.36 -1.45 8.94
CA GLN A 70 4.03 -2.69 8.55
C GLN A 70 3.45 -3.91 9.29
N ALA A 71 3.18 -3.77 10.59
CA ALA A 71 2.53 -4.82 11.37
C ALA A 71 1.10 -5.11 10.85
N GLU A 72 0.30 -4.06 10.59
CA GLU A 72 -1.05 -4.21 10.02
C GLU A 72 -1.03 -4.91 8.66
N MET A 73 -0.05 -4.59 7.81
CA MET A 73 0.13 -5.26 6.51
C MET A 73 0.42 -6.75 6.69
N SER A 74 1.32 -7.10 7.63
CA SER A 74 1.67 -8.49 7.94
C SER A 74 0.45 -9.27 8.44
N ASP A 75 -0.27 -8.71 9.41
CA ASP A 75 -1.47 -9.33 9.98
C ASP A 75 -2.56 -9.55 8.92
N LEU A 76 -2.76 -8.56 8.04
CA LEU A 76 -3.74 -8.66 6.96
C LEU A 76 -3.35 -9.75 5.95
N GLN A 77 -2.06 -9.89 5.66
CA GLN A 77 -1.56 -10.93 4.76
C GLN A 77 -1.74 -12.34 5.35
N ILE A 78 -1.52 -12.50 6.66
CA ILE A 78 -1.79 -13.76 7.38
C ILE A 78 -3.28 -14.11 7.25
N ARG A 79 -4.18 -13.19 7.61
CA ARG A 79 -5.63 -13.42 7.52
C ARG A 79 -6.10 -13.73 6.12
N TYR A 80 -5.54 -13.04 5.12
CA TYR A 80 -5.86 -13.31 3.72
C TYR A 80 -5.50 -14.75 3.33
N ASN A 81 -4.30 -15.22 3.70
CA ASN A 81 -3.86 -16.57 3.40
C ASN A 81 -4.69 -17.64 4.13
N GLU A 82 -5.03 -17.41 5.40
CA GLU A 82 -5.91 -18.28 6.17
C GLU A 82 -7.29 -18.38 5.53
N LEU A 83 -7.88 -17.24 5.16
CA LEU A 83 -9.19 -17.20 4.52
C LEU A 83 -9.16 -17.88 3.15
N LEU A 84 -8.09 -17.68 2.38
CA LEU A 84 -7.89 -18.33 1.08
C LEU A 84 -7.82 -19.85 1.23
N ALA A 85 -7.09 -20.35 2.24
CA ALA A 85 -7.00 -21.77 2.54
C ALA A 85 -8.36 -22.38 2.92
N VAL A 86 -9.11 -21.70 3.81
CA VAL A 86 -10.47 -22.13 4.20
C VAL A 86 -11.42 -22.14 3.00
N HIS A 87 -11.34 -21.12 2.14
CA HIS A 87 -12.15 -21.05 0.93
C HIS A 87 -11.84 -22.22 -0.01
N GLN A 88 -10.55 -22.50 -0.25
CA GLN A 88 -10.12 -23.60 -1.13
C GLN A 88 -10.59 -24.96 -0.61
N GLU A 89 -10.45 -25.20 0.69
CA GLU A 89 -10.92 -26.42 1.36
C GLU A 89 -12.45 -26.57 1.25
N THR A 90 -13.19 -25.51 1.53
CA THR A 90 -14.67 -25.51 1.44
C THR A 90 -15.14 -25.80 0.01
N CYS A 91 -14.50 -25.21 -1.01
CA CYS A 91 -14.82 -25.50 -2.40
C CYS A 91 -14.56 -26.97 -2.74
N SER A 92 -13.43 -27.54 -2.31
CA SER A 92 -13.11 -28.95 -2.54
C SER A 92 -14.14 -29.88 -1.89
N GLN A 93 -14.54 -29.60 -0.64
CA GLN A 93 -15.58 -30.35 0.06
C GLN A 93 -16.94 -30.27 -0.64
N LEU A 94 -17.33 -29.07 -1.12
CA LEU A 94 -18.58 -28.90 -1.88
C LEU A 94 -18.58 -29.69 -3.18
N GLU A 95 -17.45 -29.72 -3.91
CA GLU A 95 -17.32 -30.53 -5.12
C GLU A 95 -17.42 -32.03 -4.81
N ALA A 96 -16.76 -32.49 -3.74
CA ALA A 96 -16.81 -33.88 -3.30
C ALA A 96 -18.25 -34.32 -2.96
N ILE A 97 -18.96 -33.52 -2.14
CA ILE A 97 -20.36 -33.81 -1.76
C ILE A 97 -21.25 -33.83 -3.00
N LYS A 98 -21.11 -32.85 -3.90
CA LYS A 98 -21.89 -32.77 -5.14
C LYS A 98 -21.68 -33.99 -6.03
N ASN A 99 -20.46 -34.52 -6.13
CA ASN A 99 -20.17 -35.73 -6.89
C ASN A 99 -20.78 -36.98 -6.24
N THR A 100 -20.62 -37.16 -4.92
CA THR A 100 -21.24 -38.29 -4.20
C THR A 100 -22.76 -38.27 -4.29
N GLN A 101 -23.39 -37.09 -4.28
CA GLN A 101 -24.83 -36.94 -4.40
C GLN A 101 -25.35 -37.28 -5.81
N ARG A 102 -24.56 -37.00 -6.86
CA ARG A 102 -24.84 -37.44 -8.25
C ARG A 102 -24.74 -38.96 -8.41
N GLU A 103 -23.77 -39.59 -7.74
CA GLU A 103 -23.60 -41.05 -7.76
C GLU A 103 -24.70 -41.79 -6.96
N ALA A 104 -25.18 -41.20 -5.85
CA ALA A 104 -26.31 -41.74 -5.09
C ALA A 104 -27.65 -41.63 -5.84
N SER A 105 -27.90 -40.49 -6.51
CA SER A 105 -29.12 -40.28 -7.30
C SER A 105 -29.18 -41.13 -8.58
N SER A 106 -28.07 -41.76 -8.99
CA SER A 106 -28.01 -42.67 -10.14
C SER A 106 -28.31 -44.14 -9.76
N LYS A 107 -28.46 -44.48 -8.47
CA LYS A 107 -28.73 -45.85 -7.99
C LYS A 107 -30.16 -46.12 -7.55
N GLU A 108 -31.03 -45.11 -7.48
CA GLU A 108 -32.44 -45.25 -7.06
C GLU A 108 -33.43 -45.37 -8.24
N ASN A 109 -33.03 -45.99 -9.37
CA ASN A 109 -33.97 -46.29 -10.46
C ASN A 109 -33.85 -47.71 -11.03
N VAL A 110 -33.23 -48.64 -10.29
CA VAL A 110 -33.15 -50.06 -10.70
C VAL A 110 -33.40 -50.94 -9.49
N GLU A 111 -34.63 -51.01 -9.01
CA GLU A 111 -35.11 -52.22 -8.32
C GLU A 111 -36.65 -52.26 -8.37
N GLY A 112 -37.13 -53.06 -9.31
CA GLY A 112 -38.54 -53.29 -9.63
C GLY A 112 -38.70 -54.18 -10.87
N GLU A 113 -37.95 -55.28 -10.96
CA GLU A 113 -38.28 -56.46 -11.78
C GLU A 113 -39.56 -57.14 -11.21
N HIS A 114 -40.46 -57.86 -11.90
CA HIS A 114 -40.38 -58.65 -13.13
C HIS A 114 -41.82 -58.91 -13.70
N PRO A 115 -41.97 -59.20 -15.01
CA PRO A 115 -43.22 -59.57 -15.72
C PRO A 115 -43.75 -60.99 -15.44
N THR A 116 -45.07 -61.21 -15.64
CA THR A 116 -45.59 -62.51 -16.13
C THR A 116 -46.81 -62.33 -17.04
N GLU A 117 -46.77 -63.16 -18.08
CA GLU A 117 -47.62 -63.27 -19.25
C GLU A 117 -49.05 -63.79 -18.98
N ASN A 118 -49.91 -63.62 -20.00
CA ASN A 118 -51.06 -64.45 -20.38
C ASN A 118 -52.30 -64.51 -19.47
N LEU A 119 -53.40 -63.88 -19.91
CA LEU A 119 -54.53 -64.54 -20.62
C LEU A 119 -55.48 -63.50 -21.22
#